data_AF-A0A959JUN3-F1
#
_entry.id   AF-A0A959JUN3-F1
#
_cell.length_a   1.000
_cell.length_b   1.000
_cell.length_c   1.000
_cell.angle_alpha   90.00
_cell.angle_beta   90.00
_cell.angle_gamma   90.00
#
_symmetry.space_group_name_H-M   'P 1'
#
loop_
_entity.id
_entity.type
_entity.pdbx_description
1 polymer ?
#
loop_
_entity_poly.entity_id
_entity_poly.type
_entity_poly.pdbx_seq_one_letter_code
_entity_poly.pdbx_strand_id
1 'polypeptide(L)'
;MQLNQKSINDRRNFIEKTSLGLFGICSFEKMAGIIPDKNNENNQTLNKRYPAIDEELAYHTVNLAHFELEKVKALVTKRPELANAAWDWGFGDYETAIGACSHTGRRDIAEFLISYGARPDIFTFAMLGMLDSLKEIIETVPGIQSHRGPHGITLLKHAKNRLAKEDISGQDKSNVIKVVLYLEGLGNANEGALSLELTEKDKTTYLGDYKFGNGETEIFNVAPYSFDPENFLRIARKGLPGRLLHKIGDHTFSLTGAPSVKIVFDIKETKATTLTIYEPEPLVKAVRI
;
A
#
# COMPACT_ATOMS: atom_id res chain seq x y z
N MET A 1 36.73 -4.35 -57.52
CA MET A 1 36.94 -4.99 -56.20
C MET A 1 36.51 -3.99 -55.13
N GLN A 2 35.75 -4.45 -54.15
CA GLN A 2 34.86 -3.68 -53.26
C GLN A 2 35.53 -2.57 -52.41
N LEU A 3 34.81 -1.46 -52.34
CA LEU A 3 34.48 -0.57 -51.22
C LEU A 3 35.20 -0.75 -49.86
N ASN A 4 35.87 0.33 -49.44
CA ASN A 4 35.51 1.21 -48.31
C ASN A 4 35.34 0.60 -46.90
N GLN A 5 36.15 1.05 -45.93
CA GLN A 5 35.63 1.82 -44.78
C GLN A 5 36.72 2.41 -43.86
N LYS A 6 36.34 3.56 -43.32
CA LYS A 6 37.04 4.50 -42.45
C LYS A 6 36.78 4.14 -40.98
N SER A 7 37.78 4.29 -40.09
CA SER A 7 37.60 4.33 -38.63
C SER A 7 38.58 5.36 -38.06
N ILE A 8 38.10 6.56 -37.76
CA ILE A 8 37.89 7.12 -36.40
C ILE A 8 39.20 7.29 -35.63
N ASN A 9 39.75 8.50 -35.71
CA ASN A 9 40.52 9.13 -34.65
C ASN A 9 39.99 10.56 -34.55
N ASP A 10 39.60 10.99 -33.34
CA ASP A 10 40.27 12.11 -32.64
C ASP A 10 39.39 12.79 -31.57
N ARG A 11 40.04 12.95 -30.41
CA ARG A 11 40.13 14.17 -29.58
C ARG A 11 39.02 14.55 -28.62
N ARG A 12 39.41 14.36 -27.35
CA ARG A 12 39.10 15.15 -26.17
C ARG A 12 39.20 16.67 -26.41
N ASN A 13 38.35 17.38 -25.65
CA ASN A 13 38.35 18.79 -25.25
C ASN A 13 37.61 19.79 -26.17
N PHE A 14 36.46 20.27 -25.69
CA PHE A 14 36.14 21.70 -25.74
C PHE A 14 35.30 22.13 -24.53
N ILE A 15 35.50 23.39 -24.14
CA ILE A 15 35.25 24.04 -22.85
C ILE A 15 33.94 24.87 -22.87
N GLU A 16 33.29 24.92 -21.70
CA GLU A 16 32.46 25.96 -21.07
C GLU A 16 31.48 26.92 -21.82
N LYS A 17 30.38 27.17 -21.08
CA LYS A 17 29.65 28.43 -20.81
C LYS A 17 28.52 28.88 -21.75
N THR A 18 27.31 28.87 -21.18
CA THR A 18 26.43 30.04 -21.17
C THR A 18 25.60 30.11 -19.88
N SER A 19 25.49 31.34 -19.37
CA SER A 19 24.93 31.79 -18.09
C SER A 19 23.44 32.17 -18.16
N LEU A 20 22.87 32.43 -16.97
CA LEU A 20 21.56 33.05 -16.62
C LEU A 20 20.38 32.06 -16.54
N GLY A 21 19.57 32.01 -15.48
CA GLY A 21 19.43 32.91 -14.35
C GLY A 21 18.58 32.34 -13.21
N LEU A 22 18.53 33.13 -12.13
CA LEU A 22 17.75 33.06 -10.90
C LEU A 22 16.70 31.94 -10.79
N PHE A 23 16.92 30.99 -9.88
CA PHE A 23 15.82 30.44 -9.09
C PHE A 23 15.98 30.95 -7.65
N GLY A 24 14.95 31.67 -7.21
CA GLY A 24 14.86 32.29 -5.90
C GLY A 24 15.03 31.26 -4.79
N ILE A 25 15.87 31.64 -3.85
CA ILE A 25 15.98 31.00 -2.55
C ILE A 25 14.68 31.28 -1.81
N CYS A 26 13.71 30.38 -1.90
CA CYS A 26 12.64 30.32 -0.91
C CYS A 26 13.24 29.70 0.35
N SER A 27 13.69 30.57 1.26
CA SER A 27 14.11 30.19 2.61
C SER A 27 12.91 29.62 3.38
N PHE A 28 12.80 28.29 3.41
CA PHE A 28 11.93 27.57 4.34
C PHE A 28 12.63 27.41 5.69
N GLU A 29 12.87 28.51 6.39
CA GLU A 29 13.17 28.48 7.83
C GLU A 29 11.86 28.48 8.61
N LYS A 30 11.29 27.28 8.79
CA LYS A 30 10.49 26.81 9.94
C LYS A 30 9.77 25.49 9.59
N MET A 31 10.55 24.43 9.41
CA MET A 31 10.11 23.06 9.69
C MET A 31 11.01 22.53 10.81
N ALA A 32 10.79 23.02 12.02
CA ALA A 32 11.41 22.48 13.21
C ALA A 32 10.75 21.14 13.53
N GLY A 33 11.45 20.04 13.23
CA GLY A 33 11.06 18.70 13.66
C GLY A 33 11.56 17.54 12.81
N ILE A 34 12.03 17.76 11.56
CA ILE A 34 12.38 16.64 10.65
C ILE A 34 13.58 16.98 9.73
N ILE A 35 14.67 17.50 10.29
CA ILE A 35 15.98 17.52 9.61
C ILE A 35 17.04 17.10 10.63
N PRO A 36 17.90 16.10 10.32
CA PRO A 36 18.98 15.71 11.23
C PRO A 36 19.93 16.89 11.44
N ASP A 37 20.42 17.01 12.67
CA ASP A 37 21.40 18.01 13.08
C ASP A 37 22.60 18.04 12.12
N LYS A 38 22.93 19.23 11.60
CA LYS A 38 23.99 19.45 10.60
C LYS A 38 25.41 19.34 11.16
N ASN A 39 25.57 18.90 12.41
CA ASN A 39 26.86 18.82 13.09
C ASN A 39 27.45 17.40 13.22
N ASN A 40 26.99 16.42 12.43
CA ASN A 40 27.60 15.09 12.37
C ASN A 40 28.07 14.77 10.95
N GLU A 41 29.13 15.46 10.50
CA GLU A 41 29.87 15.04 9.32
C GLU A 41 30.58 13.70 9.61
N ASN A 42 30.29 12.70 8.78
CA ASN A 42 31.03 11.45 8.58
C ASN A 42 30.93 10.34 9.63
N ASN A 43 29.71 9.84 9.87
CA ASN A 43 29.52 8.38 9.95
C ASN A 43 28.10 7.97 9.55
N GLN A 44 27.65 8.35 8.34
CA GLN A 44 26.46 7.71 7.76
C GLN A 44 26.82 6.27 7.43
N THR A 45 26.61 5.38 8.39
CA THR A 45 26.61 3.95 8.15
C THR A 45 25.62 3.67 7.04
N LEU A 46 26.09 3.03 5.97
CA LEU A 46 25.21 2.61 4.88
C LEU A 46 24.07 1.78 5.46
N ASN A 47 22.86 1.94 4.89
CA ASN A 47 21.73 1.06 5.14
C ASN A 47 22.21 -0.41 5.14
N LYS A 48 21.76 -1.21 6.11
CA LYS A 48 22.04 -2.65 6.25
C LYS A 48 21.82 -3.46 4.96
N ARG A 49 20.95 -2.97 4.06
CA ARG A 49 20.61 -3.61 2.78
C ARG A 49 21.34 -3.02 1.56
N TYR A 50 22.26 -2.07 1.74
CA TYR A 50 23.01 -1.48 0.62
C TYR A 50 23.60 -2.59 -0.28
N PRO A 51 23.47 -2.53 -1.62
CA PRO A 51 23.03 -1.37 -2.43
C PRO A 51 21.52 -1.18 -2.61
N ALA A 52 20.66 -1.90 -1.87
CA ALA A 52 19.22 -1.67 -1.91
C ALA A 52 18.83 -0.31 -1.29
N ILE A 53 17.70 0.23 -1.75
CA ILE A 53 17.07 1.42 -1.17
C ILE A 53 16.63 1.10 0.27
N ASP A 54 16.68 2.11 1.13
CA ASP A 54 16.20 2.00 2.51
C ASP A 54 14.72 1.59 2.55
N GLU A 55 14.40 0.62 3.40
CA GLU A 55 13.04 0.14 3.65
C GLU A 55 12.13 1.27 4.13
N GLU A 56 12.66 2.21 4.92
CA GLU A 56 11.89 3.36 5.40
C GLU A 56 11.49 4.29 4.25
N LEU A 57 12.32 4.44 3.21
CA LEU A 57 11.95 5.22 2.04
C LEU A 57 10.84 4.55 1.23
N ALA A 58 10.87 3.22 1.11
CA ALA A 58 9.79 2.47 0.48
C ALA A 58 8.49 2.62 1.26
N TYR A 59 8.52 2.38 2.58
CA TYR A 59 7.38 2.56 3.48
C TYR A 59 6.78 3.97 3.36
N HIS A 60 7.61 5.01 3.49
CA HIS A 60 7.14 6.40 3.42
C HIS A 60 6.54 6.73 2.05
N THR A 61 7.15 6.24 0.96
CA THR A 61 6.62 6.51 -0.39
C THR A 61 5.24 5.89 -0.57
N VAL A 62 5.05 4.62 -0.16
CA VAL A 62 3.74 3.94 -0.24
C VAL A 62 2.72 4.62 0.67
N ASN A 63 3.09 4.96 1.90
CA ASN A 63 2.21 5.65 2.83
C ASN A 63 1.75 7.01 2.29
N LEU A 64 2.68 7.84 1.82
CA LEU A 64 2.38 9.17 1.27
C LEU A 64 1.55 9.10 -0.02
N ALA A 65 1.73 8.06 -0.84
CA ALA A 65 0.97 7.89 -2.08
C ALA A 65 -0.55 7.74 -1.86
N HIS A 66 -1.02 7.50 -0.64
CA HIS A 66 -2.43 7.54 -0.32
C HIS A 66 -3.03 8.96 -0.37
N PHE A 67 -2.26 10.02 -0.06
CA PHE A 67 -2.83 11.37 0.10
C PHE A 67 -1.91 12.58 -0.20
N GLU A 68 -0.60 12.45 -0.30
CA GLU A 68 0.36 13.58 -0.25
C GLU A 68 1.10 13.82 -1.58
N LEU A 69 0.40 14.33 -2.60
CA LEU A 69 0.96 14.54 -3.94
C LEU A 69 2.32 15.26 -3.93
N GLU A 70 2.42 16.40 -3.23
CA GLU A 70 3.64 17.21 -3.25
C GLU A 70 4.82 16.53 -2.55
N LYS A 71 4.57 15.74 -1.50
CA LYS A 71 5.62 14.95 -0.83
C LYS A 71 6.07 13.78 -1.70
N VAL A 72 5.13 13.12 -2.38
CA VAL A 72 5.45 12.07 -3.36
C VAL A 72 6.30 12.63 -4.49
N LYS A 73 5.94 13.81 -5.03
CA LYS A 73 6.74 14.50 -6.04
C LYS A 73 8.17 14.76 -5.57
N ALA A 74 8.32 15.33 -4.37
CA ALA A 74 9.64 15.63 -3.81
C ALA A 74 10.52 14.37 -3.68
N LEU A 75 9.96 13.25 -3.22
CA LEU A 75 10.69 11.99 -3.06
C LEU A 75 11.06 11.35 -4.40
N VAL A 76 10.07 11.18 -5.29
CA VAL A 76 10.23 10.44 -6.54
C VAL A 76 11.04 11.24 -7.56
N THR A 77 10.93 12.56 -7.62
CA THR A 77 11.80 13.39 -8.48
C THR A 77 13.27 13.27 -8.05
N LYS A 78 13.55 13.16 -6.76
CA LYS A 78 14.92 12.94 -6.25
C LYS A 78 15.41 11.52 -6.50
N ARG A 79 14.52 10.52 -6.46
CA ARG A 79 14.84 9.10 -6.65
C ARG A 79 13.73 8.40 -7.45
N PRO A 80 13.78 8.41 -8.80
CA PRO A 80 12.72 7.89 -9.67
C PRO A 80 12.32 6.44 -9.40
N GLU A 81 13.24 5.60 -8.92
CA GLU A 81 12.98 4.19 -8.61
C GLU A 81 11.93 4.02 -7.49
N LEU A 82 11.72 5.03 -6.64
CA LEU A 82 10.65 5.05 -5.64
C LEU A 82 9.26 5.06 -6.26
N ALA A 83 9.11 5.37 -7.56
CA ALA A 83 7.83 5.20 -8.26
C ALA A 83 7.32 3.74 -8.22
N ASN A 84 8.24 2.78 -8.08
CA ASN A 84 7.95 1.36 -7.93
C ASN A 84 8.13 0.86 -6.47
N ALA A 85 8.14 1.76 -5.49
CA ALA A 85 8.22 1.38 -4.08
C ALA A 85 7.07 0.43 -3.73
N ALA A 86 7.38 -0.60 -2.94
CA ALA A 86 6.43 -1.56 -2.44
C ALA A 86 6.68 -1.83 -0.95
N TRP A 87 5.62 -2.11 -0.21
CA TRP A 87 5.66 -2.37 1.22
C TRP A 87 4.77 -3.55 1.58
N ASP A 88 5.27 -4.46 2.43
CA ASP A 88 4.44 -5.48 3.06
C ASP A 88 3.85 -4.89 4.34
N TRP A 89 2.53 -4.68 4.36
CA TRP A 89 1.83 -4.26 5.59
C TRP A 89 1.83 -5.36 6.66
N GLY A 90 2.34 -6.55 6.34
CA GLY A 90 2.46 -7.75 7.15
C GLY A 90 1.79 -8.96 6.46
N PHE A 91 2.24 -10.16 6.79
CA PHE A 91 1.57 -11.41 6.36
C PHE A 91 1.39 -11.52 4.83
N GLY A 92 2.18 -10.79 4.02
CA GLY A 92 2.10 -10.79 2.57
C GLY A 92 1.05 -9.85 1.94
N ASP A 93 0.48 -8.89 2.69
CA ASP A 93 -0.34 -7.82 2.11
C ASP A 93 0.55 -6.74 1.51
N TYR A 94 1.13 -7.08 0.36
CA TYR A 94 2.00 -6.21 -0.40
C TYR A 94 1.21 -5.11 -1.11
N GLU A 95 1.72 -3.89 -1.00
CA GLU A 95 1.19 -2.72 -1.68
C GLU A 95 2.29 -1.94 -2.38
N THR A 96 2.05 -1.51 -3.62
CA THR A 96 2.91 -0.57 -4.34
C THR A 96 2.45 0.87 -4.14
N ALA A 97 3.34 1.84 -4.35
CA ALA A 97 2.96 3.26 -4.30
C ALA A 97 1.82 3.59 -5.28
N ILE A 98 1.82 2.97 -6.47
CA ILE A 98 0.72 3.14 -7.42
C ILE A 98 -0.56 2.42 -6.94
N GLY A 99 -0.45 1.28 -6.26
CA GLY A 99 -1.58 0.60 -5.61
C GLY A 99 -2.26 1.48 -4.56
N ALA A 100 -1.46 2.12 -3.69
CA ALA A 100 -1.93 3.04 -2.66
C ALA A 100 -2.76 4.21 -3.22
N CYS A 101 -2.27 4.88 -4.26
CA CYS A 101 -3.04 5.96 -4.90
C CYS A 101 -4.24 5.42 -5.71
N SER A 102 -4.16 4.19 -6.25
CA SER A 102 -5.24 3.57 -7.01
C SER A 102 -6.44 3.24 -6.14
N HIS A 103 -6.25 2.59 -4.98
CA HIS A 103 -7.38 2.25 -4.10
C HIS A 103 -7.95 3.47 -3.42
N THR A 104 -7.16 4.52 -3.20
CA THR A 104 -7.66 5.79 -2.67
C THR A 104 -8.27 6.71 -3.72
N GLY A 105 -8.24 6.39 -5.02
CA GLY A 105 -8.84 7.18 -6.10
C GLY A 105 -8.02 8.41 -6.54
N ARG A 106 -6.73 8.46 -6.21
CA ARG A 106 -5.81 9.57 -6.48
C ARG A 106 -5.16 9.47 -7.86
N ARG A 107 -5.93 9.84 -8.89
CA ARG A 107 -5.45 9.91 -10.29
C ARG A 107 -4.20 10.80 -10.42
N ASP A 108 -4.20 11.95 -9.77
CA ASP A 108 -3.09 12.91 -9.78
C ASP A 108 -1.76 12.28 -9.35
N ILE A 109 -1.77 11.48 -8.29
CA ILE A 109 -0.59 10.75 -7.81
C ILE A 109 -0.25 9.60 -8.76
N ALA A 110 -1.25 8.84 -9.23
CA ALA A 110 -1.04 7.72 -10.15
C ALA A 110 -0.38 8.16 -11.47
N GLU A 111 -0.89 9.21 -12.10
CA GLU A 111 -0.35 9.76 -13.35
C GLU A 111 1.07 10.29 -13.16
N PHE A 112 1.34 10.96 -12.04
CA PHE A 112 2.69 11.38 -11.69
C PHE A 112 3.63 10.17 -11.53
N LEU A 113 3.25 9.14 -10.78
CA LEU A 113 4.07 7.94 -10.59
C LEU A 113 4.32 7.21 -11.92
N ILE A 114 3.30 7.10 -12.79
CA ILE A 114 3.44 6.54 -14.15
C ILE A 114 4.46 7.32 -14.96
N SER A 115 4.46 8.67 -14.88
CA SER A 115 5.45 9.50 -15.58
C SER A 115 6.90 9.28 -15.12
N TYR A 116 7.10 8.64 -13.96
CA TYR A 116 8.41 8.21 -13.43
C TYR A 116 8.63 6.69 -13.52
N GLY A 117 7.83 5.98 -14.31
CA GLY A 117 8.03 4.56 -14.61
C GLY A 117 7.39 3.59 -13.61
N ALA A 118 6.40 4.03 -12.82
CA ALA A 118 5.53 3.10 -12.10
C ALA A 118 4.78 2.21 -13.09
N ARG A 119 4.56 0.95 -12.69
CA ARG A 119 3.90 -0.07 -13.51
C ARG A 119 2.43 -0.17 -13.10
N PRO A 120 1.48 0.41 -13.86
CA PRO A 120 0.07 0.28 -13.55
C PRO A 120 -0.39 -1.17 -13.67
N ASP A 121 -1.36 -1.55 -12.85
CA ASP A 121 -2.02 -2.85 -12.89
C ASP A 121 -3.52 -2.69 -13.20
N ILE A 122 -4.25 -3.81 -13.15
CA ILE A 122 -5.70 -3.83 -13.39
C ILE A 122 -6.47 -2.90 -12.43
N PHE A 123 -6.03 -2.77 -11.18
CA PHE A 123 -6.67 -1.89 -10.20
C PHE A 123 -6.43 -0.42 -10.51
N THR A 124 -5.23 -0.08 -10.98
CA THR A 124 -4.94 1.25 -11.52
C THR A 124 -5.81 1.56 -12.73
N PHE A 125 -5.95 0.63 -13.68
CA PHE A 125 -6.80 0.83 -14.86
C PHE A 125 -8.28 1.01 -14.51
N ALA A 126 -8.78 0.29 -13.51
CA ALA A 126 -10.12 0.50 -12.97
C ALA A 126 -10.31 1.91 -12.40
N MET A 127 -9.38 2.38 -11.58
CA MET A 127 -9.39 3.72 -11.01
C MET A 127 -9.30 4.80 -12.10
N LEU A 128 -8.45 4.61 -13.11
CA LEU A 128 -8.24 5.56 -14.22
C LEU A 128 -9.35 5.56 -15.28
N GLY A 129 -10.37 4.71 -15.16
CA GLY A 129 -11.46 4.64 -16.13
C GLY A 129 -11.05 4.06 -17.50
N MET A 130 -10.00 3.23 -17.55
CA MET A 130 -9.44 2.67 -18.79
C MET A 130 -10.18 1.39 -19.18
N LEU A 131 -11.43 1.54 -19.64
CA LEU A 131 -12.34 0.43 -19.91
C LEU A 131 -11.79 -0.60 -20.91
N ASP A 132 -11.21 -0.14 -22.01
CA ASP A 132 -10.74 -1.05 -23.07
C ASP A 132 -9.60 -1.93 -22.54
N SER A 133 -8.66 -1.36 -21.79
CA SER A 133 -7.59 -2.13 -21.13
C SER A 133 -8.14 -3.15 -20.12
N LEU A 134 -9.18 -2.80 -19.35
CA LEU A 134 -9.81 -3.72 -18.40
C LEU A 134 -10.48 -4.90 -19.11
N LYS A 135 -11.21 -4.65 -20.20
CA LYS A 135 -11.87 -5.70 -20.98
C LYS A 135 -10.85 -6.70 -21.50
N GLU A 136 -9.80 -6.21 -22.15
CA GLU A 136 -8.75 -7.06 -22.71
C GLU A 136 -8.07 -7.92 -21.63
N ILE A 137 -7.77 -7.34 -20.46
CA ILE A 137 -7.16 -8.09 -19.34
C ILE A 137 -8.11 -9.17 -18.81
N ILE A 138 -9.40 -8.85 -18.61
CA ILE A 138 -10.39 -9.78 -18.08
C ILE A 138 -10.70 -10.90 -19.08
N GLU A 139 -10.74 -10.59 -20.38
CA GLU A 139 -10.92 -11.58 -21.45
C GLU A 139 -9.70 -12.51 -21.56
N THR A 140 -8.49 -11.97 -21.40
CA THR A 140 -7.24 -12.75 -21.47
C THR A 140 -6.98 -13.57 -20.20
N VAL A 141 -7.40 -13.08 -19.03
CA VAL A 141 -7.22 -13.76 -17.74
C VAL A 141 -8.59 -13.88 -17.05
N PRO A 142 -9.45 -14.83 -17.47
CA PRO A 142 -10.79 -14.97 -16.92
C PRO A 142 -10.78 -15.14 -15.40
N GLY A 143 -11.64 -14.39 -14.72
CA GLY A 143 -11.78 -14.43 -13.26
C GLY A 143 -10.91 -13.43 -12.51
N ILE A 144 -9.95 -12.76 -13.17
CA ILE A 144 -9.07 -11.77 -12.51
C ILE A 144 -9.84 -10.63 -11.83
N GLN A 145 -11.06 -10.33 -12.28
CA GLN A 145 -11.90 -9.28 -11.69
C GLN A 145 -12.33 -9.55 -10.25
N SER A 146 -12.33 -10.81 -9.80
CA SER A 146 -12.66 -11.17 -8.41
C SER A 146 -11.45 -11.13 -7.48
N HIS A 147 -10.23 -10.97 -8.01
CA HIS A 147 -9.06 -10.75 -7.19
C HIS A 147 -9.14 -9.40 -6.47
N ARG A 148 -8.55 -9.37 -5.27
CA ARG A 148 -8.52 -8.18 -4.43
C ARG A 148 -7.13 -7.58 -4.46
N GLY A 149 -7.08 -6.25 -4.45
CA GLY A 149 -5.85 -5.50 -4.28
C GLY A 149 -5.43 -5.46 -2.81
N PRO A 150 -4.46 -4.58 -2.49
CA PRO A 150 -4.03 -4.32 -1.13
C PRO A 150 -5.19 -4.10 -0.18
N HIS A 151 -5.01 -4.56 1.06
CA HIS A 151 -6.03 -4.50 2.12
C HIS A 151 -7.33 -5.25 1.82
N GLY A 152 -7.34 -6.09 0.77
CA GLY A 152 -8.54 -6.81 0.33
C GLY A 152 -9.54 -5.93 -0.43
N ILE A 153 -9.12 -4.78 -0.95
CA ILE A 153 -10.01 -3.86 -1.67
C ILE A 153 -10.32 -4.42 -3.06
N THR A 154 -11.60 -4.44 -3.41
CA THR A 154 -12.10 -5.06 -4.65
C THR A 154 -11.82 -4.19 -5.88
N LEU A 155 -11.79 -4.81 -7.06
CA LEU A 155 -11.59 -4.09 -8.33
C LEU A 155 -12.64 -2.99 -8.53
N LEU A 156 -13.92 -3.28 -8.27
CA LEU A 156 -14.99 -2.28 -8.36
C LEU A 156 -14.79 -1.11 -7.40
N LYS A 157 -14.29 -1.37 -6.18
CA LYS A 157 -14.11 -0.33 -5.16
C LYS A 157 -13.05 0.70 -5.57
N HIS A 158 -12.02 0.30 -6.31
CA HIS A 158 -11.02 1.25 -6.86
C HIS A 158 -11.67 2.28 -7.80
N ALA A 159 -12.52 1.82 -8.73
CA ALA A 159 -13.26 2.70 -9.62
C ALA A 159 -14.25 3.61 -8.84
N LYS A 160 -15.00 3.05 -7.89
CA LYS A 160 -15.94 3.82 -7.06
C LYS A 160 -15.23 4.87 -6.20
N ASN A 161 -14.03 4.58 -5.70
CA ASN A 161 -13.25 5.54 -4.91
C ASN A 161 -12.77 6.71 -5.76
N ARG A 162 -12.49 6.52 -7.07
CA ARG A 162 -12.27 7.67 -7.97
C ARG A 162 -13.53 8.50 -8.16
N LEU A 163 -14.70 7.87 -8.37
CA LEU A 163 -15.97 8.60 -8.53
C LEU A 163 -16.33 9.48 -7.32
N ALA A 164 -15.87 9.09 -6.13
CA ALA A 164 -16.09 9.83 -4.90
C ALA A 164 -15.16 11.04 -4.71
N LYS A 165 -14.19 11.26 -5.61
CA LYS A 165 -13.25 12.38 -5.48
C LYS A 165 -13.85 13.70 -5.94
N GLU A 166 -13.54 14.75 -5.19
CA GLU A 166 -13.96 16.12 -5.46
C GLU A 166 -13.28 16.70 -6.71
N ASP A 167 -12.04 16.29 -7.01
CA ASP A 167 -11.27 16.74 -8.17
C ASP A 167 -11.63 16.03 -9.49
N ILE A 168 -12.68 15.20 -9.52
CA ILE A 168 -13.06 14.43 -10.70
C ILE A 168 -13.60 15.34 -11.82
N SER A 169 -12.93 15.31 -12.98
CA SER A 169 -13.38 16.06 -14.16
C SER A 169 -14.58 15.39 -14.85
N GLY A 170 -15.30 16.11 -15.72
CA GLY A 170 -16.45 15.57 -16.43
C GLY A 170 -16.13 14.37 -17.32
N GLN A 171 -15.03 14.45 -18.09
CA GLN A 171 -14.59 13.36 -18.96
C GLN A 171 -14.12 12.14 -18.16
N ASP A 172 -13.35 12.39 -17.10
CA ASP A 172 -12.89 11.38 -16.17
C ASP A 172 -14.08 10.63 -15.54
N LYS A 173 -15.04 11.37 -14.97
CA LYS A 173 -16.27 10.82 -14.41
C LYS A 173 -17.02 9.95 -15.41
N SER A 174 -17.16 10.40 -16.66
CA SER A 174 -17.80 9.63 -17.72
C SER A 174 -17.07 8.30 -17.97
N ASN A 175 -15.74 8.32 -18.04
CA ASN A 175 -14.93 7.12 -18.26
C ASN A 175 -15.05 6.13 -17.09
N VAL A 176 -14.92 6.61 -15.85
CA VAL A 176 -15.01 5.77 -14.66
C VAL A 176 -16.42 5.20 -14.46
N ILE A 177 -17.48 5.95 -14.80
CA ILE A 177 -18.86 5.42 -14.79
C ILE A 177 -18.99 4.21 -15.72
N LYS A 178 -18.43 4.27 -16.94
CA LYS A 178 -18.46 3.13 -17.87
C LYS A 178 -17.76 1.90 -17.30
N VAL A 179 -16.63 2.10 -16.62
CA VAL A 179 -15.92 1.03 -15.90
C VAL A 179 -16.77 0.45 -14.79
N VAL A 180 -17.38 1.30 -13.95
CA VAL A 180 -18.25 0.85 -12.85
C VAL A 180 -19.41 0.01 -13.39
N LEU A 181 -20.12 0.48 -14.42
CA LEU A 181 -21.23 -0.25 -15.03
C LEU A 181 -20.79 -1.60 -15.62
N TYR A 182 -19.63 -1.63 -16.28
CA TYR A 182 -19.07 -2.87 -16.82
C TYR A 182 -18.75 -3.88 -15.69
N LEU A 183 -18.03 -3.44 -14.65
CA LEU A 183 -17.65 -4.29 -13.53
C LEU A 183 -18.86 -4.76 -12.70
N GLU A 184 -19.89 -3.92 -12.55
CA GLU A 184 -21.17 -4.32 -11.94
C GLU A 184 -21.89 -5.36 -12.80
N GLY A 185 -21.87 -5.22 -14.13
CA GLY A 185 -22.42 -6.19 -15.07
C GLY A 185 -21.75 -7.57 -15.02
N LEU A 186 -20.48 -7.65 -14.60
CA LEU A 186 -19.79 -8.93 -14.37
C LEU A 186 -20.29 -9.65 -13.11
N GLY A 187 -20.89 -8.93 -12.16
CA GLY A 187 -21.51 -9.49 -10.95
C GLY A 187 -20.55 -9.89 -9.81
N ASN A 188 -19.26 -10.14 -10.10
CA ASN A 188 -18.31 -10.64 -9.10
C ASN A 188 -17.09 -9.73 -8.84
N ALA A 189 -17.05 -8.53 -9.43
CA ALA A 189 -15.92 -7.60 -9.28
C ALA A 189 -15.88 -6.84 -7.93
N ASN A 190 -16.85 -7.10 -7.05
CA ASN A 190 -16.99 -6.46 -5.75
C ASN A 190 -17.09 -7.44 -4.58
N GLU A 191 -16.63 -8.68 -4.75
CA GLU A 191 -16.66 -9.69 -3.70
C GLU A 191 -15.56 -9.43 -2.67
N GLY A 192 -15.92 -8.72 -1.60
CA GLY A 192 -15.04 -8.47 -0.44
C GLY A 192 -14.73 -9.73 0.36
N ALA A 193 -13.81 -9.62 1.32
CA ALA A 193 -13.47 -10.73 2.21
C ALA A 193 -14.70 -11.23 2.97
N LEU A 194 -14.77 -12.55 3.17
CA LEU A 194 -15.76 -13.13 4.07
C LEU A 194 -15.55 -12.55 5.46
N SER A 195 -16.58 -11.89 5.99
CA SER A 195 -16.64 -11.49 7.39
C SER A 195 -18.04 -11.74 7.92
N LEU A 196 -18.13 -12.67 8.87
CA LEU A 196 -19.33 -12.96 9.64
C LEU A 196 -19.60 -11.83 10.63
N GLU A 197 -20.85 -11.66 11.00
CA GLU A 197 -21.27 -10.67 11.99
C GLU A 197 -20.61 -10.92 13.37
N LEU A 198 -20.22 -9.83 14.03
CA LEU A 198 -19.81 -9.83 15.42
C LEU A 198 -21.04 -9.73 16.31
N THR A 199 -21.22 -10.70 17.19
CA THR A 199 -22.25 -10.62 18.24
C THR A 199 -21.82 -9.66 19.36
N GLU A 200 -22.75 -9.19 20.18
CA GLU A 200 -22.44 -8.41 21.38
C GLU A 200 -21.44 -9.12 22.32
N LYS A 201 -21.50 -10.45 22.36
CA LYS A 201 -20.53 -11.26 23.10
C LYS A 201 -19.13 -11.19 22.47
N ASP A 202 -19.04 -11.36 21.15
CA ASP A 202 -17.77 -11.28 20.41
C ASP A 202 -17.03 -9.97 20.65
N LYS A 203 -17.79 -8.86 20.72
CA LYS A 203 -17.24 -7.51 20.96
C LYS A 203 -16.45 -7.39 22.27
N THR A 204 -16.60 -8.33 23.21
CA THR A 204 -15.85 -8.30 24.48
C THR A 204 -15.00 -9.55 24.74
N THR A 205 -15.27 -10.68 24.08
CA THR A 205 -14.56 -11.95 24.33
C THR A 205 -13.08 -11.87 23.95
N TYR A 206 -12.74 -11.21 22.85
CA TYR A 206 -11.39 -11.25 22.26
C TYR A 206 -10.52 -10.03 22.59
N LEU A 207 -11.11 -8.94 23.09
CA LEU A 207 -10.37 -7.69 23.33
C LEU A 207 -9.32 -7.88 24.43
N GLY A 208 -8.13 -7.31 24.26
CA GLY A 208 -7.07 -7.32 25.26
C GLY A 208 -5.67 -7.45 24.65
N ASP A 209 -4.69 -7.54 25.53
CA ASP A 209 -3.28 -7.72 25.18
C ASP A 209 -2.88 -9.19 25.33
N TYR A 210 -2.09 -9.67 24.37
CA TYR A 210 -1.63 -11.05 24.28
C TYR A 210 -0.12 -11.08 24.05
N LYS A 211 0.62 -11.57 25.03
CA LYS A 211 2.08 -11.63 25.00
C LYS A 211 2.56 -12.90 24.31
N PHE A 212 3.43 -12.77 23.31
CA PHE A 212 3.98 -13.91 22.55
C PHE A 212 5.49 -14.10 22.70
N GLY A 213 6.16 -13.16 23.35
CA GLY A 213 7.59 -13.23 23.64
C GLY A 213 7.93 -12.46 24.90
N ASN A 214 9.22 -12.29 25.19
CA ASN A 214 9.69 -11.66 26.43
C ASN A 214 9.87 -10.14 26.30
N GLY A 215 10.02 -9.62 25.08
CA GLY A 215 10.24 -8.21 24.79
C GLY A 215 9.02 -7.32 25.06
N GLU A 216 9.26 -6.03 25.29
CA GLU A 216 8.23 -5.04 25.63
C GLU A 216 7.22 -4.79 24.51
N THR A 217 7.60 -5.07 23.26
CA THR A 217 6.78 -4.95 22.04
C THR A 217 6.31 -6.30 21.50
N GLU A 218 6.63 -7.41 22.19
CA GLU A 218 6.21 -8.77 21.82
C GLU A 218 4.81 -9.06 22.36
N ILE A 219 3.89 -8.14 22.08
CA ILE A 219 2.50 -8.12 22.53
C ILE A 219 1.62 -7.81 21.32
N PHE A 220 0.58 -8.60 21.13
CA PHE A 220 -0.54 -8.28 20.25
C PHE A 220 -1.66 -7.61 21.05
N ASN A 221 -2.13 -6.47 20.58
CA ASN A 221 -3.32 -5.80 21.08
C ASN A 221 -4.49 -6.09 20.14
N VAL A 222 -5.55 -6.68 20.68
CA VAL A 222 -6.84 -6.87 20.00
C VAL A 222 -7.83 -5.84 20.52
N ALA A 223 -8.38 -5.04 19.62
CA ALA A 223 -9.25 -3.90 19.95
C ALA A 223 -10.36 -3.75 18.89
N PRO A 224 -11.44 -2.98 19.15
CA PRO A 224 -12.37 -2.57 18.11
C PRO A 224 -11.66 -1.82 16.98
N TYR A 225 -12.11 -2.02 15.74
CA TYR A 225 -11.55 -1.31 14.59
C TYR A 225 -12.01 0.15 14.58
N SER A 226 -11.08 1.09 14.40
CA SER A 226 -11.36 2.51 14.62
C SER A 226 -12.38 3.12 13.65
N PHE A 227 -12.51 2.60 12.43
CA PHE A 227 -13.43 3.14 11.43
C PHE A 227 -14.80 2.46 11.44
N ASP A 228 -14.91 1.27 12.02
CA ASP A 228 -16.16 0.51 12.11
C ASP A 228 -16.08 -0.46 13.31
N PRO A 229 -16.18 0.08 14.54
CA PRO A 229 -15.98 -0.69 15.77
C PRO A 229 -17.13 -1.65 16.06
N GLU A 230 -18.30 -1.44 15.43
CA GLU A 230 -19.47 -2.30 15.60
C GLU A 230 -19.34 -3.61 14.84
N ASN A 231 -18.71 -3.59 13.67
CA ASN A 231 -18.64 -4.75 12.79
C ASN A 231 -17.26 -5.42 12.76
N PHE A 232 -16.20 -4.74 13.20
CA PHE A 232 -14.84 -5.24 13.04
C PHE A 232 -13.97 -5.07 14.27
N LEU A 233 -13.06 -6.02 14.43
CA LEU A 233 -11.91 -5.93 15.34
C LEU A 233 -10.65 -5.62 14.55
N ARG A 234 -9.59 -5.25 15.28
CA ARG A 234 -8.22 -5.19 14.77
C ARG A 234 -7.27 -5.95 15.66
N ILE A 235 -6.15 -6.38 15.09
CA ILE A 235 -4.97 -6.81 15.84
C ILE A 235 -3.77 -5.93 15.47
N ALA A 236 -2.97 -5.55 16.46
CA ALA A 236 -1.75 -4.78 16.25
C ALA A 236 -0.62 -5.35 17.09
N ARG A 237 0.60 -5.43 16.55
CA ARG A 237 1.78 -5.58 17.41
C ARG A 237 2.00 -4.25 18.14
N LYS A 238 2.27 -4.29 19.44
CA LYS A 238 2.47 -3.08 20.25
C LYS A 238 3.55 -2.17 19.63
N GLY A 239 3.17 -0.92 19.38
CA GLY A 239 4.01 0.09 18.72
C GLY A 239 3.88 0.13 17.19
N LEU A 240 3.13 -0.78 16.57
CA LEU A 240 2.88 -0.81 15.14
C LEU A 240 1.39 -0.58 14.81
N PRO A 241 1.06 -0.12 13.59
CA PRO A 241 -0.31 -0.02 13.12
C PRO A 241 -1.07 -1.35 13.20
N GLY A 242 -2.37 -1.26 13.47
CA GLY A 242 -3.25 -2.42 13.53
C GLY A 242 -3.86 -2.78 12.18
N ARG A 243 -4.29 -4.03 12.07
CA ARG A 243 -4.94 -4.57 10.89
C ARG A 243 -6.31 -5.09 11.23
N LEU A 244 -7.26 -4.85 10.32
CA LEU A 244 -8.63 -5.31 10.45
C LEU A 244 -8.68 -6.85 10.42
N LEU A 245 -9.53 -7.38 11.30
CA LEU A 245 -9.86 -8.80 11.42
C LEU A 245 -11.25 -9.07 10.86
N HIS A 246 -11.32 -10.00 9.91
CA HIS A 246 -12.56 -10.56 9.39
C HIS A 246 -12.89 -11.83 10.16
N LYS A 247 -14.07 -11.91 10.78
CA LYS A 247 -14.53 -13.14 11.45
C LYS A 247 -14.92 -14.15 10.38
N ILE A 248 -14.35 -15.35 10.40
CA ILE A 248 -14.54 -16.35 9.34
C ILE A 248 -15.04 -17.70 9.87
N GLY A 249 -15.22 -17.80 11.18
CA GLY A 249 -15.76 -18.97 11.86
C GLY A 249 -15.81 -18.73 13.37
N ASP A 250 -16.14 -19.77 14.11
CA ASP A 250 -16.14 -19.70 15.58
C ASP A 250 -14.73 -19.46 16.10
N HIS A 251 -14.58 -18.38 16.88
CA HIS A 251 -13.32 -17.93 17.47
C HIS A 251 -12.15 -17.82 16.48
N THR A 252 -12.45 -17.69 15.19
CA THR A 252 -11.47 -17.74 14.10
C THR A 252 -11.63 -16.52 13.20
N PHE A 253 -10.51 -15.84 13.00
CA PHE A 253 -10.42 -14.61 12.22
C PHE A 253 -9.37 -14.75 11.13
N SER A 254 -9.49 -13.93 10.10
CA SER A 254 -8.43 -13.71 9.10
C SER A 254 -8.10 -12.23 9.00
N LEU A 255 -6.91 -11.94 8.49
CA LEU A 255 -6.44 -10.57 8.30
C LEU A 255 -6.90 -10.01 6.95
N THR A 256 -7.27 -8.74 6.93
CA THR A 256 -7.46 -8.03 5.65
C THR A 256 -6.18 -8.10 4.83
N GLY A 257 -6.27 -8.35 3.53
CA GLY A 257 -5.10 -8.51 2.64
C GLY A 257 -4.30 -9.82 2.81
N ALA A 258 -4.57 -10.62 3.84
CA ALA A 258 -3.90 -11.90 4.08
C ALA A 258 -4.91 -12.99 4.53
N PRO A 259 -5.85 -13.40 3.66
CA PRO A 259 -6.95 -14.29 4.03
C PRO A 259 -6.51 -15.73 4.34
N SER A 260 -5.31 -16.13 3.92
CA SER A 260 -4.71 -17.43 4.27
C SER A 260 -4.28 -17.49 5.75
N VAL A 261 -3.94 -16.35 6.35
CA VAL A 261 -3.54 -16.29 7.76
C VAL A 261 -4.76 -16.38 8.66
N LYS A 262 -4.69 -17.29 9.62
CA LYS A 262 -5.77 -17.53 10.58
C LYS A 262 -5.33 -17.14 11.98
N ILE A 263 -6.20 -16.43 12.68
CA ILE A 263 -6.05 -16.13 14.10
C ILE A 263 -7.14 -16.88 14.85
N VAL A 264 -6.74 -17.85 15.65
CA VAL A 264 -7.65 -18.71 16.40
C VAL A 264 -7.51 -18.38 17.88
N PHE A 265 -8.62 -18.09 18.54
CA PHE A 265 -8.66 -17.80 19.97
C PHE A 265 -9.09 -19.04 20.76
N ASP A 266 -8.31 -19.38 21.79
CA ASP A 266 -8.71 -20.38 22.78
C ASP A 266 -9.54 -19.70 23.89
N ILE A 267 -10.80 -20.10 24.05
CA ILE A 267 -11.71 -19.49 25.02
C ILE A 267 -11.80 -20.33 26.29
N LYS A 268 -11.72 -19.67 27.45
CA LYS A 268 -12.09 -20.26 28.73
C LYS A 268 -13.23 -19.44 29.32
N GLU A 269 -14.34 -20.11 29.64
CA GLU A 269 -15.60 -19.49 30.08
C GLU A 269 -16.13 -18.47 29.07
N THR A 270 -15.80 -17.18 29.24
CA THR A 270 -16.32 -16.07 28.42
C THR A 270 -15.24 -15.24 27.73
N LYS A 271 -13.96 -15.49 28.06
CA LYS A 271 -12.83 -14.70 27.59
C LYS A 271 -11.83 -15.59 26.84
N ALA A 272 -11.25 -15.03 25.78
CA ALA A 272 -10.09 -15.64 25.17
C ALA A 272 -8.95 -15.68 26.18
N THR A 273 -8.22 -16.78 26.26
CA THR A 273 -7.04 -16.92 27.14
C THR A 273 -5.75 -16.90 26.33
N THR A 274 -5.83 -17.37 25.09
CA THR A 274 -4.72 -17.28 24.14
C THR A 274 -5.25 -16.97 22.75
N LEU A 275 -4.37 -16.51 21.88
CA LEU A 275 -4.57 -16.52 20.44
C LEU A 275 -3.38 -17.20 19.77
N THR A 276 -3.63 -17.87 18.65
CA THR A 276 -2.60 -18.51 17.82
C THR A 276 -2.70 -18.00 16.40
N ILE A 277 -1.58 -17.56 15.82
CA ILE A 277 -1.47 -17.14 14.43
C ILE A 277 -0.92 -18.30 13.60
N TYR A 278 -1.65 -18.67 12.55
CA TYR A 278 -1.30 -19.72 11.61
C TYR A 278 -0.88 -19.13 10.25
N GLU A 279 0.39 -19.36 9.88
CA GLU A 279 0.95 -19.03 8.56
C GLU A 279 2.18 -19.93 8.27
N PRO A 280 2.20 -20.75 7.21
CA PRO A 280 1.33 -21.92 7.00
C PRO A 280 1.25 -22.95 8.17
N GLU A 281 2.12 -22.86 9.17
CA GLU A 281 2.07 -23.65 10.42
C GLU A 281 1.75 -22.71 11.61
N PRO A 282 1.36 -23.20 12.81
CA PRO A 282 1.24 -22.33 13.97
C PRO A 282 2.62 -21.78 14.35
N LEU A 283 2.86 -20.50 14.06
CA LEU A 283 4.15 -19.85 14.34
C LEU A 283 4.18 -19.18 15.70
N VAL A 284 3.04 -18.62 16.13
CA VAL A 284 3.01 -17.74 17.29
C VAL A 284 1.77 -18.00 18.12
N LYS A 285 1.98 -18.48 19.35
CA LYS A 285 0.95 -18.54 20.39
C LYS A 285 1.18 -17.41 21.39
N ALA A 286 0.16 -16.59 21.60
CA ALA A 286 0.19 -15.44 22.49
C ALA A 286 -0.78 -15.64 23.65
N VAL A 287 -0.33 -15.43 24.88
CA VAL A 287 -1.11 -15.61 26.10
C VAL A 287 -1.65 -14.26 26.55
N ARG A 288 -2.94 -14.20 26.91
CA ARG A 288 -3.55 -12.98 27.44
C ARG A 288 -2.85 -12.53 28.71
N ILE A 289 -2.62 -11.23 28.84
CA ILE A 289 -2.09 -10.55 30.02
C ILE A 289 -3.08 -9.52 30.59
#